data_AF-A0A2H0Y855-F1
#
_entry.id   AF-A0A2H0Y855-F1
#
_cell.length_a   1.000
_cell.length_b   1.000
_cell.length_c   1.000
_cell.angle_alpha   90.00
_cell.angle_beta   90.00
_cell.angle_gamma   90.00
#
_symmetry.space_group_name_H-M   'P 1'
#
loop_
_entity.id
_entity.type
_entity.pdbx_description
1 polymer ?
#
loop_
_entity_poly.entity_id
_entity_poly.type
_entity_poly.pdbx_seq_one_letter_code
_entity_poly.pdbx_strand_id
1 'polypeptide(L)'
;MNPVRNFVQILDKSDISNGVNKRDVKNLKKRYLIWFYKAAKEALDKIERKFTQVEIDRVILKELKKADKKVPIENLVQQFEDYITKKEQDGLSLKYENKKFKPHYVFLIKKLEAIEKAITVELGKDALKEIKLLYEIEMTERILRSTEH
;
A
#
# COMPACT_ATOMS: atom_id res chain seq x y z
N MET A 1 -31.31 5.44 21.75
CA MET A 1 -30.25 4.67 22.43
C MET A 1 -29.29 4.16 21.37
N ASN A 2 -27.98 4.40 21.54
CA ASN A 2 -26.98 4.22 20.48
C ASN A 2 -26.32 2.83 20.61
N PRO A 3 -26.58 1.86 19.72
CA PRO A 3 -26.17 0.46 19.89
C PRO A 3 -24.65 0.24 19.85
N VAL A 4 -23.89 1.26 19.43
CA VAL A 4 -22.42 1.22 19.38
C VAL A 4 -21.77 1.30 20.77
N ARG A 5 -22.43 1.93 21.76
CA ARG A 5 -21.89 2.01 23.14
C ARG A 5 -21.93 0.67 23.88
N ASN A 6 -22.86 -0.22 23.54
CA ASN A 6 -22.98 -1.54 24.18
C ASN A 6 -21.91 -2.52 23.70
N PHE A 7 -21.44 -2.43 22.46
CA PHE A 7 -20.43 -3.37 21.93
C PHE A 7 -19.05 -3.19 22.60
N VAL A 8 -18.71 -1.95 22.98
CA VAL A 8 -17.43 -1.66 23.66
C VAL A 8 -17.48 -2.07 25.14
N GLN A 9 -18.65 -1.97 25.79
CA GLN A 9 -18.81 -2.40 27.19
C GLN A 9 -18.83 -3.93 27.36
N ILE A 10 -19.28 -4.69 26.34
CA ILE A 10 -19.30 -6.17 26.38
C ILE A 10 -17.89 -6.78 26.34
N LEU A 11 -16.90 -6.08 25.76
CA LEU A 11 -15.51 -6.56 25.73
C LEU A 11 -14.69 -6.18 26.98
N ASP A 12 -15.23 -5.35 27.86
CA ASP A 12 -14.44 -4.75 28.95
C ASP A 12 -14.55 -5.51 30.28
N LYS A 13 -15.58 -6.33 30.52
CA LYS A 13 -15.77 -6.97 31.84
C LYS A 13 -16.51 -8.30 31.76
N SER A 14 -15.75 -9.39 31.79
CA SER A 14 -16.10 -10.81 32.02
C SER A 14 -15.75 -11.73 30.83
N ASP A 15 -14.83 -12.67 31.08
CA ASP A 15 -14.63 -13.94 30.33
C ASP A 15 -13.54 -14.09 29.25
N ILE A 16 -12.46 -13.29 29.27
CA ILE A 16 -11.19 -13.68 28.61
C ILE A 16 -10.04 -13.86 29.62
N SER A 17 -10.26 -13.59 30.92
CA SER A 17 -9.16 -13.49 31.89
C SER A 17 -8.83 -14.75 32.70
N ASN A 18 -9.40 -15.92 32.39
CA ASN A 18 -9.04 -17.17 33.09
C ASN A 18 -8.24 -18.10 32.18
N GLY A 19 -7.02 -17.67 31.82
CA GLY A 19 -6.02 -18.56 31.19
C GLY A 19 -5.14 -17.94 30.09
N VAL A 20 -5.48 -16.77 29.55
CA VAL A 20 -4.68 -16.16 28.47
C VAL A 20 -3.50 -15.39 29.03
N ASN A 21 -2.28 -15.82 28.70
CA ASN A 21 -1.05 -15.14 29.08
C ASN A 21 -1.02 -13.72 28.48
N LYS A 22 -0.65 -12.70 29.28
CA LYS A 22 -0.48 -11.31 28.80
C LYS A 22 0.44 -11.21 27.58
N ARG A 23 1.44 -12.10 27.50
CA ARG A 23 2.35 -12.21 26.35
C ARG A 23 1.61 -12.67 25.08
N ASP A 24 0.67 -13.59 25.20
CA ASP A 24 -0.10 -14.11 24.06
C ASP A 24 -1.03 -13.04 23.50
N VAL A 25 -1.69 -12.26 24.36
CA VAL A 25 -2.50 -11.10 23.94
C VAL A 25 -1.64 -10.08 23.20
N LYS A 26 -0.46 -9.74 23.73
CA LYS A 26 0.47 -8.81 23.08
C LYS A 26 0.93 -9.32 21.73
N ASN A 27 1.27 -10.61 21.63
CA ASN A 27 1.67 -11.24 20.38
C ASN A 27 0.53 -11.26 19.34
N LEU A 28 -0.69 -11.54 19.79
CA LEU A 28 -1.87 -11.52 18.92
C LEU A 28 -2.13 -10.11 18.37
N LYS A 29 -2.09 -9.08 19.23
CA LYS A 29 -2.18 -7.68 18.80
C LYS A 29 -1.07 -7.33 17.80
N LYS A 30 0.18 -7.73 18.05
CA LYS A 30 1.30 -7.51 17.12
C LYS A 30 1.01 -8.12 15.75
N ARG A 31 0.64 -9.39 15.68
CA ARG A 31 0.32 -10.07 14.40
C ARG A 31 -0.85 -9.41 13.67
N TYR A 32 -1.90 -9.05 14.40
CA TYR A 32 -3.06 -8.38 13.83
C TYR A 32 -2.70 -7.02 13.22
N LEU A 33 -1.93 -6.21 13.95
CA LEU A 33 -1.49 -4.89 13.46
C LEU A 33 -0.54 -4.99 12.26
N ILE A 34 0.35 -5.98 12.23
CA ILE A 34 1.21 -6.27 11.06
C ILE A 34 0.34 -6.58 9.84
N TRP A 35 -0.63 -7.49 9.99
CA TRP A 35 -1.52 -7.86 8.91
C TRP A 35 -2.36 -6.67 8.42
N PHE A 36 -2.88 -5.85 9.34
CA PHE A 36 -3.64 -4.63 9.00
C PHE A 36 -2.79 -3.62 8.25
N TYR A 37 -1.55 -3.38 8.70
CA TYR A 37 -0.60 -2.50 8.01
C TYR A 37 -0.37 -2.96 6.58
N LYS A 38 0.00 -4.24 6.42
CA LYS A 38 0.25 -4.84 5.11
C LYS A 38 -0.95 -4.68 4.18
N ALA A 39 -2.14 -5.08 4.61
CA ALA A 39 -3.34 -5.00 3.77
C ALA A 39 -3.68 -3.56 3.35
N ALA A 40 -3.55 -2.59 4.26
CA ALA A 40 -3.79 -1.18 3.96
C ALA A 40 -2.72 -0.59 3.03
N LYS A 41 -1.45 -0.95 3.26
CA LYS A 41 -0.32 -0.48 2.46
C LYS A 41 -0.35 -1.07 1.04
N GLU A 42 -0.63 -2.36 0.87
CA GLU A 42 -0.80 -2.98 -0.46
C GLU A 42 -1.95 -2.34 -1.25
N ALA A 43 -3.07 -2.02 -0.58
CA ALA A 43 -4.20 -1.37 -1.22
C ALA A 43 -3.84 0.04 -1.73
N LEU A 44 -3.08 0.81 -0.95
CA LEU A 44 -2.60 2.12 -1.36
C LEU A 44 -1.53 2.01 -2.46
N ASP A 45 -0.58 1.09 -2.31
CA ASP A 45 0.51 0.86 -3.26
C ASP A 45 -0.02 0.41 -4.63
N LYS A 46 -1.14 -0.32 -4.68
CA LYS A 46 -1.79 -0.67 -5.95
C LYS A 46 -2.16 0.56 -6.78
N ILE A 47 -2.55 1.65 -6.13
CA ILE A 47 -2.87 2.92 -6.79
C ILE A 47 -1.58 3.69 -7.10
N GLU A 48 -0.73 3.90 -6.09
CA GLU A 48 0.48 4.71 -6.23
C GLU A 48 1.50 4.11 -7.22
N ARG A 49 1.60 2.78 -7.29
CA ARG A 49 2.52 2.07 -8.19
C ARG A 49 2.33 2.47 -9.64
N LYS A 50 1.10 2.72 -10.11
CA LYS A 50 0.87 3.15 -11.50
C LYS A 50 1.55 4.49 -11.80
N PHE A 51 1.54 5.42 -10.85
CA PHE A 51 2.19 6.72 -11.00
C PHE A 51 3.71 6.60 -10.97
N THR A 52 4.25 5.84 -10.01
CA THR A 52 5.69 5.56 -9.95
C THR A 52 6.19 4.85 -11.20
N GLN A 53 5.42 3.89 -11.73
CA GLN A 53 5.72 3.23 -13.00
C GLN A 53 5.74 4.21 -14.17
N VAL A 54 4.74 5.08 -14.30
CA VAL A 54 4.71 6.11 -15.36
C VAL A 54 5.93 7.03 -15.29
N GLU A 55 6.34 7.44 -14.08
CA GLU A 55 7.54 8.25 -13.89
C GLU A 55 8.81 7.54 -14.37
N ILE A 56 9.00 6.28 -13.94
CA ILE A 56 10.15 5.46 -14.36
C ILE A 56 10.11 5.19 -15.86
N ASP A 57 8.95 4.84 -16.42
CA ASP A 57 8.78 4.54 -17.84
C ASP A 57 9.09 5.76 -18.71
N ARG A 58 8.78 6.98 -18.25
CA ARG A 58 9.16 8.22 -18.95
C ARG A 58 10.67 8.43 -18.98
N VAL A 59 11.38 8.07 -17.92
CA VAL A 59 12.85 8.08 -17.90
C VAL A 59 13.39 7.08 -18.94
N ILE A 60 12.83 5.88 -18.99
CA ILE A 60 13.20 4.85 -19.98
C ILE A 60 12.90 5.34 -21.41
N LEU A 61 11.72 5.90 -21.67
CA LEU A 61 11.30 6.44 -22.97
C LEU A 61 12.28 7.52 -23.45
N LYS A 62 12.75 8.38 -22.55
CA LYS A 62 13.74 9.42 -22.88
C LYS A 62 15.05 8.81 -23.38
N GLU A 63 15.52 7.72 -22.78
CA GLU A 63 16.72 7.02 -23.25
C GLU A 63 16.47 6.30 -24.58
N LEU A 64 15.31 5.67 -24.76
CA LEU A 64 14.94 5.02 -26.03
C LEU A 64 14.88 6.02 -27.20
N LYS A 65 14.27 7.19 -27.00
CA LYS A 65 14.22 8.28 -28.00
C LYS A 65 15.60 8.80 -28.39
N LYS A 66 16.61 8.71 -27.51
CA LYS A 66 18.01 9.05 -27.87
C LYS A 66 18.64 7.97 -28.75
N ALA A 67 18.31 6.70 -28.49
CA ALA A 67 18.84 5.55 -29.23
C ALA A 67 18.23 5.42 -30.64
N ASP A 68 16.98 5.85 -30.83
CA ASP A 68 16.26 5.83 -32.11
C ASP A 68 16.97 6.61 -33.23
N LYS A 69 17.78 7.62 -32.87
CA LYS A 69 18.65 8.33 -33.84
C LYS A 69 19.71 7.41 -34.50
N LYS A 70 19.95 6.22 -33.96
CA LYS A 70 21.01 5.29 -34.38
C LYS A 70 20.49 3.97 -34.94
N VAL A 71 19.25 3.58 -34.62
CA VAL A 71 18.62 2.31 -35.03
C VAL A 71 17.13 2.59 -35.26
N PRO A 72 16.50 2.11 -36.35
CA PRO A 72 15.10 2.39 -36.62
C PRO A 72 14.19 1.58 -35.67
N ILE A 73 13.86 2.17 -34.52
CA ILE A 73 12.93 1.60 -33.51
C ILE A 73 11.71 2.49 -33.30
N GLU A 74 11.52 3.52 -34.11
CA GLU A 74 10.48 4.55 -34.02
C GLU A 74 9.08 3.99 -33.71
N ASN A 75 8.64 2.95 -34.43
CA ASN A 75 7.34 2.32 -34.19
C ASN A 75 7.22 1.71 -32.78
N LEU A 76 8.28 1.10 -32.27
CA LEU A 76 8.30 0.52 -30.91
C LEU A 76 8.33 1.61 -29.84
N VAL A 77 9.04 2.71 -30.11
CA VAL A 77 9.09 3.89 -29.24
C VAL A 77 7.70 4.53 -29.14
N GLN A 78 7.00 4.67 -30.28
CA GLN A 78 5.64 5.21 -30.30
C GLN A 78 4.66 4.31 -29.53
N GLN A 79 4.72 2.99 -29.74
CA GLN A 79 3.89 2.03 -28.99
C GLN A 79 4.14 2.12 -27.47
N PHE A 80 5.40 2.32 -27.06
CA PHE A 80 5.74 2.48 -25.66
C PHE A 80 5.21 3.81 -25.08
N GLU A 81 5.26 4.89 -25.85
CA GLU A 81 4.67 6.18 -25.47
C GLU A 81 3.14 6.10 -25.30
N ASP A 82 2.45 5.42 -26.21
CA ASP A 82 1.01 5.18 -26.13
C ASP A 82 0.65 4.34 -24.89
N TYR A 83 1.47 3.32 -24.59
CA TYR A 83 1.34 2.49 -23.39
C TYR A 83 1.47 3.32 -22.10
N ILE A 84 2.46 4.21 -22.02
CA ILE A 84 2.66 5.11 -20.88
C ILE A 84 1.46 6.03 -20.71
N THR A 85 0.96 6.62 -21.80
CA THR A 85 -0.19 7.53 -21.80
C THR A 85 -1.44 6.83 -21.27
N LYS A 86 -1.73 5.62 -21.75
CA LYS A 86 -2.84 4.82 -21.25
C LYS A 86 -2.70 4.47 -19.76
N LYS A 87 -1.49 4.07 -19.33
CA LYS A 87 -1.21 3.76 -17.92
C LYS A 87 -1.43 4.97 -17.02
N GLU A 88 -1.05 6.17 -17.47
CA GLU A 88 -1.27 7.42 -16.74
C GLU A 88 -2.77 7.72 -16.60
N GLN A 89 -3.54 7.61 -17.69
CA GLN A 89 -4.99 7.79 -17.65
C GLN A 89 -5.68 6.81 -16.68
N ASP A 90 -5.27 5.55 -16.71
CA ASP A 90 -5.75 4.54 -15.76
C ASP A 90 -5.43 4.93 -14.31
N GLY A 91 -4.19 5.38 -14.04
CA GLY A 91 -3.78 5.84 -12.73
C GLY A 91 -4.60 7.03 -12.24
N LEU A 92 -4.77 8.04 -13.10
CA LEU A 92 -5.59 9.22 -12.81
C LEU A 92 -7.03 8.83 -12.48
N SER A 93 -7.61 7.88 -13.21
CA SER A 93 -8.98 7.41 -12.96
C SER A 93 -9.15 6.72 -11.61
N LEU A 94 -8.09 6.13 -11.03
CA LEU A 94 -8.13 5.50 -9.72
C LEU A 94 -7.99 6.51 -8.56
N LYS A 95 -7.26 7.61 -8.80
CA LYS A 95 -6.89 8.59 -7.77
C LYS A 95 -7.80 9.82 -7.76
N TYR A 96 -8.29 10.24 -8.92
CA TYR A 96 -9.01 11.49 -9.10
C TYR A 96 -10.42 11.30 -9.67
N GLU A 97 -11.31 12.21 -9.27
CA GLU A 97 -12.63 12.42 -9.83
C GLU A 97 -12.91 13.93 -9.81
N ASN A 98 -13.28 14.52 -10.95
CA ASN A 98 -13.54 15.96 -11.08
C ASN A 98 -12.39 16.85 -10.53
N LYS A 99 -11.13 16.47 -10.84
CA LYS A 99 -9.89 17.13 -10.37
C LYS A 99 -9.70 17.13 -8.84
N LYS A 100 -10.49 16.34 -8.11
CA LYS A 100 -10.35 16.12 -6.66
C LYS A 100 -9.96 14.67 -6.39
N PHE A 101 -9.38 14.41 -5.23
CA PHE A 101 -9.12 13.03 -4.82
C PHE A 101 -10.43 12.27 -4.65
N LYS A 102 -10.47 11.03 -5.14
CA LYS A 102 -11.59 10.14 -4.86
C LYS A 102 -11.72 9.92 -3.35
N PRO A 103 -12.95 9.95 -2.79
CA PRO A 103 -13.16 9.67 -1.37
C PRO A 103 -12.54 8.35 -0.91
N HIS A 104 -12.58 7.32 -1.77
CA HIS A 104 -11.95 6.04 -1.49
C HIS A 104 -10.43 6.13 -1.33
N TYR A 105 -9.74 6.87 -2.21
CA TYR A 105 -8.30 7.09 -2.10
C TYR A 105 -7.95 7.84 -0.80
N VAL A 106 -8.71 8.90 -0.47
CA VAL A 106 -8.53 9.64 0.79
C VAL A 106 -8.74 8.71 2.00
N PHE A 107 -9.76 7.85 1.96
CA PHE A 107 -10.01 6.87 3.01
C PHE A 107 -8.84 5.89 3.18
N LEU A 108 -8.24 5.39 2.11
CA LEU A 108 -7.07 4.50 2.19
C LEU A 108 -5.89 5.17 2.89
N ILE A 109 -5.58 6.43 2.56
CA ILE A 109 -4.55 7.21 3.25
C ILE A 109 -4.87 7.33 4.73
N LYS A 110 -6.08 7.80 5.06
CA LYS A 110 -6.49 8.01 6.46
C LYS A 110 -6.55 6.72 7.27
N LYS A 111 -6.92 5.61 6.63
CA LYS A 111 -6.89 4.28 7.24
C LYS A 111 -5.46 3.85 7.55
N LEU A 112 -4.52 4.03 6.61
CA LEU A 112 -3.11 3.69 6.85
C LEU A 112 -2.52 4.55 7.98
N GLU A 113 -2.74 5.88 7.95
CA GLU A 113 -2.32 6.80 9.02
C GLU A 113 -2.84 6.35 10.41
N ALA A 114 -4.11 5.98 10.50
CA ALA A 114 -4.72 5.50 11.74
C ALA A 114 -4.09 4.17 12.23
N ILE A 115 -3.77 3.26 11.31
CA ILE A 115 -3.08 2.00 11.63
C ILE A 115 -1.66 2.25 12.14
N GLU A 116 -0.91 3.13 11.49
CA GLU A 116 0.44 3.51 11.94
C GLU A 116 0.42 4.14 13.34
N LYS A 117 -0.61 4.95 13.63
CA LYS A 117 -0.84 5.50 14.96
C LYS A 117 -1.16 4.41 15.98
N ALA A 118 -2.02 3.45 15.65
CA ALA A 118 -2.36 2.32 16.52
C ALA A 118 -1.12 1.45 16.82
N ILE A 119 -0.28 1.17 15.82
CA ILE A 119 1.01 0.48 15.99
C ILE A 119 1.90 1.24 16.95
N THR A 120 2.02 2.55 16.76
CA THR A 120 2.88 3.39 17.61
C THR A 120 2.43 3.38 19.06
N VAL A 121 1.11 3.39 19.31
CA VAL A 121 0.54 3.35 20.67
C VAL A 121 0.71 1.98 21.32
N GLU A 122 0.43 0.89 20.60
CA GLU A 122 0.41 -0.47 21.16
C GLU A 122 1.80 -1.13 21.22
N LEU A 123 2.67 -0.83 20.26
CA LEU A 123 3.96 -1.52 20.04
C LEU A 123 5.19 -0.59 20.07
N GLY A 124 4.99 0.72 19.92
CA GLY A 124 6.05 1.73 19.90
C GLY A 124 6.54 2.12 18.49
N LYS A 125 7.28 3.23 18.42
CA LYS A 125 7.77 3.80 17.15
C LYS A 125 8.78 2.90 16.43
N ASP A 126 9.64 2.21 17.16
CA ASP A 126 10.64 1.33 16.54
C ASP A 126 9.99 0.06 15.96
N ALA A 127 8.92 -0.43 16.58
CA ALA A 127 8.11 -1.49 15.99
C ALA A 127 7.46 -1.04 14.68
N LEU A 128 6.99 0.22 14.58
CA LEU A 128 6.49 0.74 13.30
C LEU A 128 7.57 0.75 12.22
N LYS A 129 8.79 1.18 12.53
CA LYS A 129 9.92 1.16 11.58
C LYS A 129 10.25 -0.25 11.12
N GLU A 130 10.30 -1.19 12.06
CA GLU A 130 10.54 -2.61 11.77
C GLU A 130 9.46 -3.17 10.82
N ILE A 131 8.19 -2.90 11.10
CA ILE A 131 7.07 -3.35 10.25
C ILE A 131 7.16 -2.77 8.83
N LYS A 132 7.50 -1.47 8.70
CA LYS A 132 7.71 -0.83 7.40
C LYS A 132 8.84 -1.51 6.62
N LEU A 133 9.98 -1.76 7.27
CA LEU A 133 11.10 -2.43 6.63
C LEU A 133 10.75 -3.87 6.20
N LEU A 134 10.11 -4.64 7.07
CA LEU A 134 9.69 -6.00 6.75
C LEU A 134 8.71 -6.04 5.59
N TYR A 135 7.81 -5.06 5.49
CA TYR A 135 6.91 -4.92 4.35
C TYR A 135 7.68 -4.71 3.04
N GLU A 136 8.65 -3.80 3.01
CA GLU A 136 9.45 -3.54 1.79
C GLU A 136 10.29 -4.76 1.37
N ILE A 137 10.92 -5.44 2.34
CA ILE A 137 11.64 -6.69 2.10
C ILE A 137 10.72 -7.72 1.45
N GLU A 138 9.54 -7.93 2.04
CA GLU A 138 8.59 -8.92 1.58
C GLU A 138 8.02 -8.61 0.18
N MET A 139 7.72 -7.34 -0.10
CA MET A 139 7.30 -6.90 -1.44
C MET A 139 8.41 -7.11 -2.47
N THR A 140 9.65 -6.80 -2.12
CA THR A 140 10.82 -6.98 -3.00
C THR A 140 11.07 -8.46 -3.29
N GLU A 141 11.03 -9.31 -2.25
CA GLU A 141 11.20 -10.74 -2.40
C GLU A 141 10.12 -11.37 -3.28
N ARG A 142 8.85 -10.93 -3.14
CA ARG A 142 7.77 -11.39 -4.03
C ARG A 142 8.04 -11.06 -5.49
N ILE A 143 8.57 -9.87 -5.77
CA ILE A 143 8.91 -9.46 -7.14
C ILE A 143 10.05 -10.34 -7.67
N LEU A 144 11.13 -10.50 -6.90
CA LEU A 144 12.30 -11.27 -7.32
C LEU A 144 12.05 -12.77 -7.46
N ARG A 145 11.11 -13.32 -6.67
CA ARG A 145 10.76 -14.75 -6.68
C ARG A 145 9.55 -15.06 -7.55
N SER A 146 8.90 -14.06 -8.15
CA SER A 146 7.79 -14.28 -9.08
C SER A 146 8.33 -15.02 -10.31
N THR A 147 7.96 -16.29 -10.46
CA THR A 147 8.36 -17.13 -11.60
C THR A 147 7.45 -16.95 -12.82
N GLU A 148 6.39 -16.13 -12.71
CA GLU A 148 5.52 -15.77 -13.82
C GLU A 148 5.71 -14.29 -14.18
N HIS A 149 6.40 -14.06 -15.30
CA HIS A 149 6.45 -12.81 -16.05
C HIS A 149 6.41 -13.13 -17.54
#